data_AF-A0A7S1R6V0-F1
#
_entry.id   AF-A0A7S1R6V0-F1
#
_cell.length_a   1.000
_cell.length_b   1.000
_cell.length_c   1.000
_cell.angle_alpha   90.00
_cell.angle_beta   90.00
_cell.angle_gamma   90.00
#
_symmetry.space_group_name_H-M   'P 1'
#
loop_
_entity.id
_entity.type
_entity.pdbx_description
1 polymer ?
#
loop_
_entity_poly.entity_id
_entity_poly.type
_entity_poly.pdbx_seq_one_letter_code
_entity_poly.pdbx_strand_id
1 'polypeptide(L)'
;AETREGVIGVCVQMQKSVFALAARFQLEAGRFYYVTPTSYLELINAFKDLLGFKRDEVSTYKSRYDNGLDKIISTENMVGGMQTELEELKPFLKKTAAETAELIVIVEGEQKKAAATAEVV
;
A
#
# COMPACT_ATOMS: atom_id res chain seq x y z
N ALA A 1 17.19 -15.33 -19.53
CA ALA A 1 18.00 -15.31 -20.78
C ALA A 1 17.08 -15.21 -21.99
N GLU A 2 16.06 -16.07 -22.08
CA GLU A 2 15.05 -16.10 -23.14
C GLU A 2 14.39 -14.75 -23.47
N THR A 3 13.91 -14.00 -22.47
CA THR A 3 13.26 -12.69 -22.71
C THR A 3 14.22 -11.68 -23.33
N ARG A 4 15.51 -11.71 -22.97
CA ARG A 4 16.52 -10.80 -23.53
C ARG A 4 16.77 -11.11 -25.00
N GLU A 5 16.86 -12.39 -25.35
CA GLU A 5 17.00 -12.82 -26.74
C GLU A 5 15.76 -12.46 -27.57
N GLY A 6 14.56 -12.64 -27.01
CA GLY A 6 13.32 -12.20 -27.64
C GLY A 6 13.30 -10.69 -27.92
N VAL A 7 13.69 -9.86 -26.95
CA VAL A 7 13.79 -8.40 -27.13
C VAL A 7 14.83 -8.02 -28.20
N ILE A 8 15.98 -8.69 -28.21
CA ILE A 8 16.99 -8.48 -29.27
C ILE A 8 16.40 -8.82 -30.64
N GLY A 9 15.69 -9.95 -30.75
CA GLY A 9 15.02 -10.36 -31.97
C GLY A 9 14.01 -9.33 -32.48
N VAL A 10 13.20 -8.77 -31.58
CA VAL A 10 12.22 -7.72 -31.90
C VAL A 10 12.92 -6.44 -32.39
N CYS A 11 13.97 -5.97 -31.71
CA CYS A 11 14.72 -4.78 -32.14
C CYS A 11 15.32 -4.96 -33.54
N VAL A 12 15.90 -6.14 -33.82
CA VAL A 12 16.43 -6.47 -35.15
C VAL A 12 15.32 -6.50 -36.21
N GLN A 13 14.16 -7.06 -35.88
CA GLN A 13 13.01 -7.09 -36.78
C GLN A 13 12.47 -5.68 -37.08
N MET A 14 12.40 -4.80 -36.07
CA MET A 14 12.01 -3.40 -36.25
C MET A 14 12.97 -2.67 -37.19
N GLN A 15 14.28 -2.85 -37.03
CA GLN A 15 15.26 -2.25 -37.94
C GLN A 15 15.08 -2.74 -39.39
N LYS A 16 14.88 -4.06 -39.57
CA LYS A 16 14.64 -4.67 -40.88
C LYS A 16 13.35 -4.16 -41.54
N SER A 17 12.28 -3.96 -40.76
CA SER A 17 11.01 -3.45 -41.31
C SER A 17 11.14 -2.01 -41.80
N VAL A 18 11.94 -1.18 -41.13
CA VAL A 18 12.21 0.21 -41.55
C VAL A 18 12.99 0.23 -42.88
N PHE A 19 13.94 -0.69 -43.10
CA PHE A 19 14.61 -0.80 -44.41
C PHE A 19 13.61 -1.15 -45.54
N ALA A 20 12.71 -2.10 -45.31
CA ALA A 20 11.68 -2.46 -46.29
C ALA A 20 10.73 -1.28 -46.55
N LEU A 21 10.37 -0.53 -45.50
CA LEU A 21 9.53 0.65 -45.61
C LEU A 21 10.21 1.79 -46.36
N ALA A 22 11.52 2.00 -46.15
CA ALA A 22 12.30 2.99 -46.87
C ALA A 22 12.32 2.71 -48.38
N ALA A 23 12.49 1.44 -48.77
CA ALA A 23 12.41 1.03 -50.17
C ALA A 23 11.01 1.26 -50.76
N ARG A 24 9.95 0.96 -50.00
CA ARG A 24 8.58 1.22 -50.42
C ARG A 24 8.30 2.73 -50.56
N PHE A 25 8.77 3.53 -49.62
CA PHE A 25 8.62 4.98 -49.62
C PHE A 25 9.32 5.64 -50.81
N GLN A 26 10.50 5.13 -51.18
CA GLN A 26 11.19 5.53 -52.40
C GLN A 26 10.32 5.29 -53.64
N LEU A 27 9.70 4.11 -53.75
CA LEU A 27 8.90 3.71 -54.91
C LEU A 27 7.59 4.51 -55.01
N GLU A 28 6.92 4.73 -53.88
CA GLU A 28 5.60 5.40 -53.83
C GLU A 28 5.70 6.92 -53.90
N ALA A 29 6.67 7.52 -53.19
CA ALA A 29 6.78 8.96 -53.03
C ALA A 29 7.97 9.59 -53.78
N GLY A 30 8.85 8.78 -54.37
CA GLY A 30 10.06 9.26 -55.06
C GLY A 30 11.10 9.89 -54.13
N ARG A 31 10.98 9.70 -52.81
CA ARG A 31 11.82 10.34 -51.79
C ARG A 31 12.72 9.34 -51.08
N PHE A 32 14.00 9.68 -50.98
CA PHE A 32 14.99 8.88 -50.26
C PHE A 32 14.86 9.05 -48.75
N TYR A 33 14.82 7.93 -48.04
CA TYR A 33 14.97 7.86 -46.58
C TYR A 33 16.14 6.94 -46.25
N TYR A 34 17.17 7.50 -45.60
CA TYR A 34 18.41 6.78 -45.31
C TYR A 34 18.38 6.21 -43.90
N VAL A 35 18.51 4.90 -43.80
CA VAL A 35 18.56 4.17 -42.54
C VAL A 35 20.01 3.87 -42.23
N THR A 36 20.53 4.40 -41.11
CA THR A 36 21.94 4.23 -40.71
C THR A 36 22.07 3.35 -39.47
N PRO A 37 23.24 2.70 -39.26
CA PRO A 37 23.51 1.97 -38.01
C PRO A 37 23.39 2.87 -36.76
N THR A 38 23.74 4.15 -36.87
CA THR A 38 23.60 5.12 -35.76
C THR A 38 22.15 5.26 -35.31
N SER A 39 21.20 5.36 -36.25
CA SER A 39 19.77 5.41 -35.94
C SER A 39 19.28 4.17 -35.17
N TYR A 40 19.89 3.01 -35.41
CA TYR A 40 19.58 1.79 -34.66
C TYR A 40 20.13 1.82 -33.23
N LEU A 41 21.31 2.40 -33.01
CA LEU A 41 21.86 2.59 -31.66
C LEU A 41 21.00 3.57 -30.85
N GLU A 42 20.51 4.64 -31.47
CA GLU A 42 19.56 5.58 -30.87
C GLU A 42 18.27 4.88 -30.45
N LEU A 43 17.71 4.00 -31.29
CA LEU A 43 16.54 3.19 -30.95
C LEU A 43 16.78 2.33 -29.70
N ILE A 44 17.94 1.67 -29.61
CA ILE A 44 18.29 0.82 -28.46
C ILE A 44 18.40 1.65 -27.19
N ASN A 45 19.04 2.83 -27.26
CA ASN A 45 19.17 3.73 -26.12
C ASN A 45 17.80 4.24 -25.65
N ALA A 46 16.97 4.74 -26.56
CA ALA A 46 15.63 5.20 -26.25
C ALA A 46 14.77 4.09 -25.61
N PHE A 47 14.87 2.85 -26.10
CA PHE A 47 14.18 1.72 -25.50
C PHE A 47 14.65 1.41 -24.08
N LYS A 48 15.98 1.45 -23.84
CA LYS A 48 16.53 1.24 -22.50
C LYS A 48 16.05 2.30 -21.51
N ASP A 49 16.02 3.57 -21.93
CA ASP A 49 15.57 4.68 -21.09
C ASP A 49 14.09 4.54 -20.77
N LEU A 50 13.25 4.25 -21.78
CA LEU A 50 11.83 4.01 -21.59
C LEU A 50 11.57 2.82 -20.66
N LEU A 51 12.32 1.72 -20.82
CA LEU A 51 12.20 0.56 -19.96
C LEU A 51 12.57 0.88 -18.51
N GLY A 52 13.62 1.67 -18.29
CA GLY A 52 14.01 2.16 -16.97
C GLY A 52 12.87 2.96 -16.34
N PHE A 53 12.37 3.97 -17.04
CA PHE A 53 11.26 4.81 -16.60
C PHE A 53 10.01 3.98 -16.22
N LYS A 54 9.62 3.03 -17.08
CA LYS A 54 8.46 2.16 -16.81
C LYS A 54 8.67 1.22 -15.63
N ARG A 55 9.88 0.74 -15.40
CA ARG A 55 10.21 -0.07 -14.21
C ARG A 55 10.08 0.75 -12.94
N ASP A 56 10.57 1.98 -12.95
CA ASP A 56 10.49 2.87 -11.78
C ASP A 56 9.04 3.25 -11.47
N GLU A 57 8.24 3.54 -12.50
CA GLU A 57 6.81 3.79 -12.38
C GLU A 57 6.08 2.61 -11.73
N VAL A 58 6.25 1.39 -12.27
CA VAL A 58 5.62 0.17 -11.74
C VAL A 58 6.11 -0.15 -10.33
N SER A 59 7.41 0.01 -10.07
CA SER A 59 8.00 -0.21 -8.74
C SER A 59 7.41 0.75 -7.70
N THR A 60 7.21 2.01 -8.07
CA THR A 60 6.57 3.02 -7.21
C THR A 60 5.14 2.62 -6.85
N TYR A 61 4.35 2.19 -7.84
CA TYR A 61 2.99 1.69 -7.57
C TYR A 61 3.00 0.46 -6.67
N LYS A 62 3.88 -0.50 -6.93
CA LYS A 62 4.03 -1.69 -6.10
C LYS A 62 4.35 -1.32 -4.65
N SER A 63 5.33 -0.44 -4.43
CA SER A 63 5.70 0.03 -3.09
C SER A 63 4.54 0.68 -2.35
N ARG A 64 3.67 1.43 -3.05
CA ARG A 64 2.46 1.99 -2.42
C ARG A 64 1.50 0.89 -1.94
N TYR A 65 1.31 -0.16 -2.72
CA TYR A 65 0.46 -1.30 -2.32
C TYR A 65 1.09 -2.10 -1.18
N ASP A 66 2.37 -2.39 -1.25
CA ASP A 66 3.10 -3.11 -0.20
C ASP A 66 2.99 -2.34 1.13
N ASN A 67 3.26 -1.04 1.12
CA ASN A 67 3.09 -0.18 2.30
C ASN A 67 1.63 -0.15 2.80
N GLY A 68 0.65 -0.08 1.90
CA GLY A 68 -0.76 -0.09 2.26
C GLY A 68 -1.16 -1.40 2.95
N LEU A 69 -0.71 -2.52 2.40
CA LEU A 69 -0.96 -3.85 2.96
C LEU A 69 -0.34 -3.98 4.36
N ASP A 70 0.91 -3.54 4.52
CA ASP A 70 1.60 -3.55 5.82
C ASP A 70 0.84 -2.74 6.87
N LYS A 71 0.30 -1.58 6.49
CA LYS A 71 -0.52 -0.77 7.39
C LYS A 71 -1.84 -1.44 7.77
N ILE A 72 -2.49 -2.12 6.83
CA ILE A 72 -3.72 -2.86 7.11
C ILE A 72 -3.44 -3.99 8.10
N ILE A 73 -2.42 -4.82 7.85
CA ILE A 73 -2.05 -5.94 8.72
C ILE A 73 -1.64 -5.45 10.11
N SER A 74 -0.84 -4.38 10.18
CA SER A 74 -0.46 -3.78 11.45
C SER A 74 -1.68 -3.29 12.23
N THR A 75 -2.65 -2.67 11.56
CA THR A 75 -3.86 -2.15 12.20
C THR A 75 -4.77 -3.27 12.67
N GLU A 76 -4.91 -4.33 11.87
CA GLU A 76 -5.66 -5.54 12.25
C GLU A 76 -5.12 -6.14 13.55
N ASN A 77 -3.79 -6.30 13.65
CA ASN A 77 -3.15 -6.81 14.86
C ASN A 77 -3.38 -5.90 16.08
N MET A 78 -3.28 -4.57 15.90
CA MET A 78 -3.55 -3.62 16.99
C MET A 78 -5.01 -3.69 17.44
N VAL A 79 -5.95 -3.75 16.51
CA VAL A 79 -7.39 -3.85 16.83
C VAL A 79 -7.72 -5.18 17.52
N GLY A 80 -7.14 -6.29 17.06
CA GLY A 80 -7.30 -7.59 17.73
C GLY A 80 -6.79 -7.59 19.18
N GLY A 81 -5.65 -6.94 19.43
CA GLY A 81 -5.13 -6.74 20.79
C GLY A 81 -6.09 -5.93 21.67
N MET A 82 -6.52 -4.76 21.19
CA MET A 82 -7.47 -3.90 21.93
C MET A 82 -8.81 -4.59 22.20
N GLN A 83 -9.31 -5.42 21.27
CA GLN A 83 -10.54 -6.18 21.47
C GLN A 83 -10.40 -7.18 22.62
N THR A 84 -9.27 -7.87 22.70
CA THR A 84 -8.97 -8.81 23.78
C THR A 84 -8.91 -8.08 25.13
N GLU A 85 -8.19 -6.96 25.20
CA GLU A 85 -8.10 -6.13 26.42
C GLU A 85 -9.49 -5.63 26.88
N LEU A 86 -10.35 -5.20 25.95
CA LEU A 86 -11.72 -4.78 26.26
C LEU A 86 -12.59 -5.94 26.77
N GLU A 87 -12.40 -7.15 26.25
CA GLU A 87 -13.11 -8.34 26.74
C GLU A 87 -12.68 -8.73 28.16
N GLU A 88 -11.40 -8.62 28.47
CA GLU A 88 -10.85 -8.87 29.81
C GLU A 88 -11.28 -7.80 30.84
N LEU A 89 -11.40 -6.53 30.42
CA LEU A 89 -11.76 -5.43 31.31
C LEU A 89 -13.26 -5.42 31.68
N LYS A 90 -14.15 -5.90 30.80
CA LYS A 90 -15.61 -5.96 31.04
C LYS A 90 -16.02 -6.64 32.36
N PRO A 91 -15.56 -7.87 32.70
CA PRO A 91 -15.95 -8.51 33.95
C PRO A 91 -15.40 -7.77 35.17
N PHE A 92 -14.17 -7.24 35.09
CA PHE A 92 -13.59 -6.46 36.16
C PHE A 92 -14.45 -5.23 36.47
N LEU A 93 -14.85 -4.46 35.45
CA LEU A 93 -15.72 -3.29 35.61
C LEU A 93 -17.09 -3.63 36.21
N LYS A 94 -17.70 -4.76 35.80
CA LYS A 94 -18.96 -5.23 36.41
C LYS A 94 -18.79 -5.50 37.91
N LYS A 95 -17.67 -6.12 38.29
CA LYS A 95 -17.37 -6.41 39.70
C LYS A 95 -17.15 -5.13 40.50
N THR A 96 -16.30 -4.22 40.02
CA THR A 96 -16.03 -2.94 40.71
C THR A 96 -17.29 -2.08 40.80
N ALA A 97 -18.14 -2.07 39.77
CA ALA A 97 -19.42 -1.36 39.81
C ALA A 97 -20.36 -1.92 40.90
N ALA A 98 -20.43 -3.25 41.04
CA ALA A 98 -21.22 -3.89 42.10
C ALA A 98 -20.66 -3.57 43.50
N GLU A 99 -19.34 -3.71 43.69
CA GLU A 99 -18.67 -3.38 44.95
C GLU A 99 -18.87 -1.89 45.32
N THR A 100 -18.81 -0.99 44.34
CA THR A 100 -19.04 0.45 44.58
C THR A 100 -20.49 0.73 44.96
N ALA A 101 -21.47 0.04 44.34
CA ALA A 101 -22.88 0.19 44.68
C ALA A 101 -23.18 -0.26 46.12
N GLU A 102 -22.55 -1.35 46.58
CA GLU A 102 -22.66 -1.80 47.97
C GLU A 102 -22.07 -0.79 48.95
N LEU A 103 -20.90 -0.23 48.64
CA LEU A 103 -20.27 0.81 49.47
C LEU A 103 -21.14 2.06 49.58
N ILE A 104 -21.82 2.48 48.50
CA ILE A 104 -22.75 3.62 48.53
C ILE A 104 -23.87 3.39 49.54
N VAL A 105 -24.46 2.19 49.57
CA VAL A 105 -25.55 1.84 50.51
C VAL A 105 -25.06 1.89 51.97
N ILE A 106 -23.85 1.38 52.23
CA ILE A 106 -23.25 1.41 53.58
C ILE A 106 -23.03 2.86 54.02
N VAL A 107 -22.44 3.69 53.16
CA VAL A 107 -22.17 5.11 53.44
C VAL A 107 -23.46 5.90 53.69
N GLU A 108 -24.52 5.67 52.91
CA GLU A 108 -25.82 6.30 53.15
C GLU A 108 -26.44 5.87 54.49
N GLY A 109 -26.26 4.59 54.87
CA GLY A 109 -26.69 4.07 56.17
C GLY A 109 -25.93 4.68 57.34
N GLU A 110 -24.62 4.82 57.22
CA GLU A 110 -23.77 5.47 58.21
C GLU A 110 -24.05 6.98 58.32
N GLN A 111 -24.27 7.69 57.20
CA GLN A 111 -24.68 9.09 57.22
C GLN A 111 -26.00 9.30 57.98
N LYS A 112 -27.01 8.45 57.77
CA LYS A 112 -28.29 8.55 58.51
C LYS A 112 -28.11 8.32 60.00
N LYS A 113 -27.27 7.35 60.40
CA LYS A 113 -26.95 7.10 61.81
C LYS A 113 -26.21 8.27 62.43
N ALA A 114 -25.21 8.81 61.74
CA ALA A 114 -24.43 9.96 62.20
C ALA A 114 -25.31 11.22 62.37
N ALA A 115 -26.22 11.47 61.42
CA ALA A 115 -27.18 12.57 61.51
C ALA A 115 -28.12 12.42 62.72
N ALA A 116 -28.65 11.22 62.97
CA ALA A 116 -29.50 10.96 64.13
C ALA A 116 -28.75 11.16 65.46
N THR A 117 -27.47 10.78 65.55
CA THR A 117 -26.66 11.05 66.76
C THR A 117 -26.31 12.54 66.94
N ALA A 118 -26.20 13.31 65.86
CA ALA A 118 -25.96 14.75 65.93
C ALA A 118 -27.20 15.56 66.34
N GLU A 119 -28.39 15.01 66.16
CA GLU A 119 -29.67 15.64 66.54
C GLU A 119 -30.04 15.39 68.01
N VAL A 120 -29.41 14.40 68.66
CA VAL A 120 -29.65 14.00 70.06
C VAL A 120 -28.67 14.66 71.05
N VAL A 121 -27.66 15.40 70.55
CA VAL A 121 -26.69 16.18 71.34
C VAL A 121 -26.98 17.67 71.21
#